data_AF-A0A176F2S8-F1
#
_entry.id   AF-A0A176F2S8-F1
#
_cell.length_a   1.000
_cell.length_b   1.000
_cell.length_c   1.000
_cell.angle_alpha   90.00
_cell.angle_beta   90.00
_cell.angle_gamma   90.00
#
_symmetry.space_group_name_H-M   'P 1'
#
loop_
_entity.id
_entity.type
_entity.pdbx_description
1 polymer ?
#
loop_
_entity_poly.entity_id
_entity_poly.type
_entity_poly.pdbx_seq_one_letter_code
_entity_poly.pdbx_strand_id
1 'polypeptide(L)'
;MRYNIVDGDNQEMSLDADGNMILDGTLTTGGLTCDTGCDAVFDADFPRLSVSDHAALTWEQGHLPAVGPTLPGAPMNLSEKMGGILNELEHAHIYIEELNDRLAAQEALNARLIARLDALERAD
;
A
#
# COMPACT_ATOMS: atom_id res chain seq x y z
N MET A 1 -24.16 -24.71 -6.67
CA MET A 1 -23.53 -25.19 -7.92
C MET A 1 -22.34 -26.07 -7.54
N ARG A 2 -22.14 -27.23 -8.17
CA ARG A 2 -20.96 -28.09 -7.91
C ARG A 2 -19.90 -27.77 -8.97
N TYR A 3 -18.78 -27.15 -8.60
CA TYR A 3 -17.59 -27.12 -9.45
C TYR A 3 -16.76 -28.38 -9.17
N ASN A 4 -16.48 -29.15 -10.22
CA ASN A 4 -15.75 -30.43 -10.21
C ASN A 4 -14.87 -30.42 -11.47
N ILE A 5 -13.54 -30.34 -11.34
CA ILE A 5 -12.62 -30.49 -12.48
C ILE A 5 -12.09 -31.92 -12.38
N VAL A 6 -12.78 -32.86 -13.02
CA VAL A 6 -12.40 -34.29 -12.95
C VAL A 6 -11.17 -34.54 -13.82
N ASP A 7 -9.97 -34.60 -13.22
CA ASP A 7 -8.74 -35.06 -13.89
C ASP A 7 -8.10 -36.32 -13.26
N GLY A 8 -8.45 -36.68 -12.01
CA GLY A 8 -8.26 -38.03 -11.49
C GLY A 8 -7.86 -38.19 -10.02
N ASP A 9 -7.68 -37.14 -9.21
CA ASP A 9 -7.03 -37.31 -7.89
C ASP A 9 -7.56 -36.53 -6.65
N ASN A 10 -8.64 -35.75 -6.68
CA ASN A 10 -9.66 -35.57 -5.62
C ASN A 10 -10.57 -34.38 -6.02
N GLN A 11 -10.92 -33.45 -5.11
CA GLN A 11 -11.61 -32.19 -5.43
C GLN A 11 -10.66 -31.03 -5.12
N GLU A 12 -10.18 -30.33 -6.14
CA GLU A 12 -9.18 -29.26 -6.02
C GLU A 12 -9.82 -27.88 -5.77
N MET A 13 -11.13 -27.77 -6.02
CA MET A 13 -11.95 -26.57 -5.79
C MET A 13 -13.31 -26.95 -5.21
N SER A 14 -13.69 -26.34 -4.08
CA SER A 14 -15.00 -26.56 -3.44
C SER A 14 -15.72 -25.23 -3.11
N LEU A 15 -17.05 -25.27 -3.18
CA LEU A 15 -17.95 -24.18 -2.78
C LEU A 15 -19.07 -24.79 -1.94
N ASP A 16 -19.18 -24.39 -0.68
CA ASP A 16 -20.21 -24.91 0.23
C ASP A 16 -21.54 -24.11 0.15
N ALA A 17 -22.52 -24.51 0.96
CA ALA A 17 -23.83 -23.87 1.00
C ALA A 17 -23.83 -22.48 1.66
N ASP A 18 -22.79 -22.16 2.44
CA ASP A 18 -22.60 -20.88 3.10
C ASP A 18 -21.86 -19.87 2.22
N GLY A 19 -21.35 -20.33 1.06
CA GLY A 19 -20.65 -19.52 0.07
C GLY A 19 -19.13 -19.49 0.26
N ASN A 20 -18.58 -20.34 1.12
CA ASN A 20 -17.13 -20.45 1.29
C ASN A 20 -16.51 -21.16 0.09
N MET A 21 -15.40 -20.63 -0.41
CA MET A 21 -14.65 -21.22 -1.51
C MET A 21 -13.27 -21.67 -1.03
N ILE A 22 -12.89 -22.91 -1.33
CA ILE A 22 -11.55 -23.47 -1.08
C ILE A 22 -10.92 -23.84 -2.42
N LEU A 23 -9.65 -23.47 -2.60
CA LEU A 23 -8.81 -23.87 -3.74
C LEU A 23 -7.49 -24.44 -3.18
N ASP A 24 -7.13 -25.66 -3.58
CA ASP A 24 -5.86 -26.28 -3.16
C ASP A 24 -4.66 -25.71 -3.94
N GLY A 25 -4.91 -25.16 -5.14
CA GLY A 25 -3.91 -24.53 -6.00
C GLY A 25 -3.83 -23.01 -5.85
N THR A 26 -3.25 -22.36 -6.86
CA THR A 26 -3.14 -20.89 -6.92
C THR A 26 -4.32 -20.25 -7.63
N LEU A 27 -4.79 -19.10 -7.14
CA LEU A 27 -5.76 -18.26 -7.84
C LEU A 27 -5.04 -17.25 -8.74
N THR A 28 -5.20 -17.39 -10.05
CA THR A 28 -4.82 -16.34 -11.02
C THR A 28 -6.08 -15.65 -11.52
N THR A 29 -6.20 -14.35 -11.29
CA THR A 29 -7.33 -13.54 -11.75
C THR A 29 -6.91 -12.65 -12.93
N GLY A 30 -7.88 -11.99 -13.56
CA GLY A 30 -7.55 -10.91 -14.47
C GLY A 30 -6.71 -9.85 -13.76
N GLY A 31 -5.70 -9.32 -14.45
CA GLY A 31 -4.91 -8.22 -13.93
C GLY A 31 -5.76 -6.96 -13.71
N LEU A 32 -5.22 -6.03 -12.94
CA LEU A 32 -5.85 -4.71 -12.77
C LEU A 32 -5.94 -3.99 -14.10
N THR A 33 -6.93 -3.12 -14.24
CA THR A 33 -7.01 -2.15 -15.35
C THR A 33 -5.89 -1.10 -15.28
N CYS A 34 -5.12 -1.07 -14.17
CA CYS A 34 -4.08 -0.08 -13.88
C CYS A 34 -4.60 1.37 -13.96
N ASP A 35 -5.90 1.62 -13.78
CA ASP A 35 -6.49 2.97 -13.91
C ASP A 35 -5.92 3.97 -12.88
N THR A 36 -5.43 3.49 -11.74
CA THR A 36 -4.74 4.27 -10.70
C THR A 36 -3.21 4.22 -10.80
N GLY A 37 -2.66 3.50 -11.80
CA GLY A 37 -1.26 3.60 -12.16
C GLY A 37 -0.35 2.42 -11.82
N CYS A 38 -0.79 1.29 -11.24
CA CYS A 38 0.10 0.15 -10.94
C CYS A 38 1.46 0.59 -10.34
N ASP A 39 2.57 -0.09 -10.68
CA ASP A 39 3.93 0.28 -10.25
C ASP A 39 4.42 1.65 -10.79
N ALA A 40 3.65 2.35 -11.63
CA ALA A 40 4.04 3.64 -12.19
C ALA A 40 4.21 4.72 -11.11
N VAL A 41 3.73 4.50 -9.88
CA VAL A 41 4.03 5.38 -8.74
C VAL A 41 5.53 5.55 -8.48
N PHE A 42 6.38 4.62 -8.95
CA PHE A 42 7.84 4.76 -8.87
C PHE A 42 8.45 5.56 -10.03
N ASP A 43 7.70 5.86 -11.08
CA ASP A 43 8.19 6.65 -12.21
C ASP A 43 8.46 8.09 -11.76
N ALA A 44 9.56 8.67 -12.26
CA ALA A 44 9.98 10.02 -11.89
C ALA A 44 8.91 11.09 -12.22
N ASP A 45 8.20 10.89 -13.34
CA ASP A 45 7.18 11.82 -13.84
C ASP A 45 5.76 11.48 -13.34
N PHE A 46 5.59 10.46 -12.50
CA PHE A 46 4.29 10.13 -11.94
C PHE A 46 3.82 11.25 -11.00
N PRO A 47 2.61 11.81 -11.20
CA PRO A 47 2.09 12.86 -10.34
C PRO A 47 1.73 12.28 -8.96
N ARG A 48 2.69 12.30 -8.04
CA ARG A 48 2.50 11.92 -6.64
C ARG A 48 2.09 13.11 -5.79
N LEU A 49 1.10 12.91 -4.92
CA LEU A 49 0.83 13.84 -3.83
C LEU A 49 1.99 13.84 -2.84
N SER A 50 2.18 14.95 -2.12
CA SER A 50 3.08 14.96 -0.97
C SER A 50 2.52 14.05 0.14
N VAL A 51 3.38 13.59 1.05
CA VAL A 51 2.97 12.79 2.23
C VAL A 51 1.79 13.44 2.97
N SER A 52 1.84 14.77 3.16
CA SER A 52 0.81 15.52 3.87
C SER A 52 -0.50 15.63 3.08
N ASP A 53 -0.42 15.88 1.77
CA ASP A 53 -1.62 16.00 0.94
C ASP A 53 -2.31 14.64 0.78
N HIS A 54 -1.52 13.57 0.62
CA HIS A 54 -2.02 12.21 0.57
C HIS A 54 -2.69 11.79 1.88
N ALA A 55 -2.09 12.13 3.02
CA ALA A 55 -2.69 11.90 4.33
C ALA A 55 -3.99 12.69 4.50
N ALA A 56 -4.01 13.98 4.12
CA ALA A 56 -5.21 14.80 4.19
C ALA A 56 -6.35 14.21 3.35
N LEU A 57 -6.05 13.77 2.13
CA LEU A 57 -7.01 13.10 1.26
C LEU A 57 -7.55 11.80 1.88
N THR A 58 -6.68 10.99 2.48
CA THR A 58 -7.07 9.75 3.17
C THR A 58 -8.03 10.03 4.32
N TRP A 59 -7.77 11.07 5.12
CA TRP A 59 -8.65 11.48 6.22
C TRP A 59 -9.97 12.07 5.73
N GLU A 60 -9.95 12.88 4.67
CA GLU A 60 -11.14 13.44 4.04
C GLU A 60 -12.06 12.34 3.48
N GLN A 61 -11.48 11.34 2.83
CA GLN A 61 -12.21 10.22 2.23
C GLN A 61 -12.63 9.15 3.26
N GLY A 62 -11.91 9.03 4.38
CA GLY A 62 -12.12 7.98 5.38
C GLY A 62 -11.66 6.59 4.92
N HIS A 63 -10.86 6.51 3.85
CA HIS A 63 -10.24 5.31 3.33
C HIS A 63 -9.00 5.68 2.50
N LEU A 64 -8.18 4.70 2.15
CA LEU A 64 -7.06 4.91 1.26
C LEU A 64 -7.56 5.21 -0.17
N PRO A 65 -7.04 6.24 -0.87
CA PRO A 65 -7.56 6.68 -2.16
C PRO A 65 -7.66 5.60 -3.25
N ALA A 66 -6.60 4.83 -3.48
CA ALA A 66 -6.56 3.79 -4.51
C ALA A 66 -7.28 2.50 -4.10
N VAL A 67 -7.44 2.22 -2.79
CA VAL A 67 -8.23 1.07 -2.30
C VAL A 67 -9.73 1.33 -2.43
N GLY A 68 -10.14 2.58 -2.20
CA GLY A 68 -11.55 2.97 -2.10
C GLY A 68 -12.22 2.48 -0.80
N PRO A 69 -13.52 2.76 -0.63
CA PRO A 69 -14.22 2.42 0.60
C PRO A 69 -14.44 0.91 0.75
N THR A 70 -14.55 0.47 2.00
CA THR A 70 -14.98 -0.88 2.39
C THR A 70 -16.23 -0.77 3.26
N LEU A 71 -17.40 -0.98 2.67
CA LEU A 71 -18.69 -0.79 3.33
C LEU A 71 -19.15 -2.10 4.01
N PRO A 72 -19.72 -2.04 5.23
CA PRO A 72 -20.24 -3.23 5.91
C PRO A 72 -21.27 -3.98 5.06
N GLY A 73 -21.02 -5.27 4.81
CA GLY A 73 -21.93 -6.16 4.07
C GLY A 73 -22.01 -5.93 2.56
N ALA A 74 -21.28 -4.96 2.00
CA ALA A 74 -21.22 -4.77 0.56
C ALA A 74 -20.24 -5.76 -0.08
N PRO A 75 -20.55 -6.31 -1.27
CA PRO A 75 -19.59 -7.11 -2.02
C PRO A 75 -18.42 -6.24 -2.46
N MET A 76 -17.24 -6.84 -2.57
CA MET A 76 -16.03 -6.19 -3.08
C MET A 76 -15.36 -7.04 -4.16
N ASN A 77 -14.81 -6.38 -5.18
CA ASN A 77 -13.92 -7.04 -6.13
C ASN A 77 -12.54 -7.19 -5.48
N LEU A 78 -12.17 -8.42 -5.13
CA LEU A 78 -10.89 -8.72 -4.46
C LEU A 78 -9.67 -8.37 -5.33
N SER A 79 -9.75 -8.52 -6.66
CA SER A 79 -8.61 -8.24 -7.54
C SER A 79 -8.34 -6.73 -7.60
N GLU A 80 -9.40 -5.93 -7.74
CA GLU A 80 -9.29 -4.46 -7.69
C GLU A 80 -8.80 -3.99 -6.33
N LYS A 81 -9.36 -4.53 -5.24
CA LYS A 81 -8.93 -4.17 -3.88
C LYS A 81 -7.47 -4.51 -3.63
N MET A 82 -7.00 -5.68 -4.08
CA MET A 82 -5.60 -6.07 -3.93
C MET A 82 -4.66 -5.10 -4.64
N GLY A 83 -4.95 -4.70 -5.88
CA GLY A 83 -4.09 -3.74 -6.56
C GLY A 83 -4.18 -2.32 -6.00
N GLY A 84 -5.35 -1.90 -5.50
CA GLY A 84 -5.45 -0.66 -4.72
C GLY A 84 -4.58 -0.71 -3.47
N ILE A 85 -4.55 -1.84 -2.76
CA ILE A 85 -3.68 -2.02 -1.58
C ILE A 85 -2.21 -1.96 -1.99
N LEU A 86 -1.81 -2.62 -3.08
CA LEU A 86 -0.43 -2.57 -3.56
C LEU A 86 -0.01 -1.14 -3.90
N ASN A 87 -0.82 -0.40 -4.64
CA ASN A 87 -0.55 0.99 -4.99
C ASN A 87 -0.36 1.89 -3.76
N GLU A 88 -1.20 1.74 -2.74
CA GLU A 88 -1.07 2.48 -1.48
C GLU A 88 0.17 2.08 -0.68
N LEU A 89 0.55 0.80 -0.72
CA LEU A 89 1.79 0.32 -0.10
C LEU A 89 3.02 0.89 -0.80
N GLU A 90 2.99 1.03 -2.11
CA GLU A 90 4.09 1.64 -2.87
C GLU A 90 4.24 3.13 -2.52
N HIS A 91 3.13 3.88 -2.45
CA HIS A 91 3.11 5.24 -1.92
C HIS A 91 3.70 5.30 -0.50
N ALA A 92 3.29 4.39 0.39
CA ALA A 92 3.82 4.33 1.75
C ALA A 92 5.33 4.09 1.79
N HIS A 93 5.88 3.22 0.93
CA HIS A 93 7.33 2.97 0.88
C HIS A 93 8.10 4.22 0.46
N ILE A 94 7.65 4.94 -0.58
CA ILE A 94 8.27 6.19 -1.03
C ILE A 94 8.22 7.23 0.10
N TYR A 95 7.07 7.40 0.76
CA TYR A 95 6.94 8.37 1.85
C TYR A 95 7.81 8.03 3.06
N ILE A 96 8.00 6.75 3.38
CA ILE A 96 8.91 6.31 4.44
C ILE A 96 10.36 6.64 4.08
N GLU A 97 10.77 6.40 2.84
CA GLU A 97 12.11 6.76 2.36
C GLU A 97 12.35 8.27 2.45
N GLU A 98 11.44 9.09 1.92
CA GLU A 98 11.52 10.56 1.99
C GLU A 98 11.60 11.08 3.44
N LEU A 99 10.81 10.50 4.34
CA LEU A 99 10.83 10.87 5.76
C LEU A 99 12.14 10.46 6.44
N ASN A 100 12.68 9.28 6.10
CA ASN A 100 13.94 8.79 6.62
C ASN A 100 15.12 9.69 6.19
N ASP A 101 15.15 10.11 4.93
CA ASP A 101 16.16 11.04 4.42
C ASP A 101 16.10 12.40 5.11
N ARG A 102 14.89 12.93 5.30
CA ARG A 102 14.67 14.18 6.05
C ARG A 102 15.10 14.05 7.50
N LEU A 103 14.81 12.93 8.14
CA LEU A 103 15.22 12.65 9.52
C LEU A 103 16.74 12.60 9.63
N ALA A 104 17.41 11.88 8.74
CA ALA A 104 18.88 11.80 8.71
C ALA A 104 19.53 13.17 8.52
N ALA A 105 18.97 14.01 7.63
CA ALA A 105 19.43 15.38 7.43
C ALA A 105 19.25 16.24 8.69
N GLN A 106 18.11 16.10 9.38
CA GLN A 106 17.82 16.83 10.61
C GLN A 106 18.73 16.39 11.76
N GLU A 107 18.98 15.09 11.92
CA GLU A 107 19.91 14.55 12.90
C GLU A 107 21.34 15.07 12.68
N ALA A 108 21.80 15.10 11.43
CA ALA A 108 23.10 15.65 11.08
C ALA A 108 23.19 17.16 11.39
N LEU A 109 22.13 17.93 11.15
CA LEU A 109 22.06 19.34 11.52
C LEU A 109 22.11 19.53 13.04
N ASN A 110 21.30 18.77 13.78
CA ASN A 110 21.28 18.80 15.24
C ASN A 110 22.67 18.48 15.83
N ALA A 111 23.36 17.46 15.31
CA ALA A 111 24.72 17.12 15.74
C ALA A 111 25.71 18.27 15.53
N ARG A 112 25.62 18.98 14.39
CA ARG A 112 26.46 20.16 14.11
C ARG A 112 26.15 21.33 15.05
N LEU A 113 24.87 21.58 15.34
CA LEU A 113 24.45 22.63 16.25
C LEU A 113 24.92 22.36 17.68
N ILE A 114 24.77 21.12 18.16
CA ILE A 114 25.28 20.69 19.48
C ILE A 114 26.78 20.91 19.55
N ALA A 115 27.56 20.43 18.56
CA ALA A 115 29.01 20.63 18.55
C ALA A 115 29.42 22.12 18.55
N ARG A 116 28.63 22.98 17.90
CA ARG A 116 28.88 24.44 17.90
C ARG A 116 28.57 25.07 19.25
N LEU A 117 27.46 24.68 19.89
CA LEU A 117 27.11 25.15 21.23
C LEU A 117 28.18 24.73 22.24
N ASP A 118 28.61 23.47 22.23
CA ASP A 118 29.68 22.98 23.11
C ASP A 118 31.00 23.74 22.93
N ALA A 119 31.28 24.21 21.71
CA ALA A 119 32.49 24.99 21.42
C ALA A 119 32.40 26.42 21.95
N LEU A 120 31.19 27.02 21.96
CA LEU A 120 30.94 28.35 22.50
C LEU A 120 30.96 28.32 24.03
N GLU A 121 30.30 27.34 24.66
CA GLU A 121 30.26 27.18 26.11
C GLU A 121 31.66 26.93 26.73
N ARG A 122 32.59 26.35 25.96
CA ARG A 122 33.98 26.17 26.38
C ARG A 122 34.86 27.41 26.19
N ALA A 123 34.38 28.41 25.45
CA ALA A 123 35.13 29.64 25.17
C ALA A 123 34.82 30.78 26.15
N ASP A 124 33.73 30.64 26.93
CA ASP A 124 33.34 31.51 28.06
C ASP A 124 33.89 30.99 29.40
#